data_AF-A0A1B6EET8-F1
#
_entry.id   AF-A0A1B6EET8-F1
#
_cell.length_a   1.000
_cell.length_b   1.000
_cell.length_c   1.000
_cell.angle_alpha   90.00
_cell.angle_beta   90.00
_cell.angle_gamma   90.00
#
_symmetry.space_group_name_H-M   'P 1'
#
loop_
_entity.id
_entity.type
_entity.pdbx_description
1 polymer ?
#
loop_
_entity_poly.entity_id
_entity_poly.type
_entity_poly.pdbx_seq_one_letter_code
_entity_poly.pdbx_strand_id
1 'polypeptide(L)'
;MFLGQPYMLELYRSYEDKKKLLEAAVALGDGDTILAVVLYLSKTLKKSLLNQLLMSSPVAANHYAAHLSRRMQTSDLMDLLEMLGRSKDASMKQFEVACQNQQRQLQRLRNCAKNHYFDSKTSKIIENFIQFLEWQDETGIKGDSVIDCLSQACHKHWSEAKGIPTSPLTLTNQQNISDKQFQWTAVTARAELKAWGDVENLFIAKSWLGGRKVKSSLSMEHIITQLHKFGAPSSILNGYMQFIDNVDRRLNIARTLHCHKTIIDVYVSQRDRQSLVSYKSSLHPQSEEYFYAENALRSPAIKWRN
;
A
#
# COMPACT_ATOMS: atom_id res chain seq x y z
N MET A 1 3.65 -46.39 -8.24
CA MET A 1 4.84 -46.81 -9.00
C MET A 1 6.07 -46.33 -8.24
N PHE A 2 6.95 -47.23 -7.81
CA PHE A 2 8.27 -46.88 -7.24
C PHE A 2 9.26 -47.19 -8.36
N LEU A 3 10.01 -46.22 -8.88
CA LEU A 3 10.97 -46.46 -9.97
C LEU A 3 10.38 -47.19 -11.20
N GLY A 4 9.08 -47.06 -11.48
CA GLY A 4 8.42 -47.75 -12.60
C GLY A 4 7.87 -49.16 -12.31
N GLN A 5 7.97 -49.67 -11.06
CA GLN A 5 7.47 -50.99 -10.68
C GLN A 5 6.29 -50.97 -9.69
N PRO A 6 5.41 -52.00 -9.70
CA PRO A 6 4.38 -52.20 -8.68
C PRO A 6 5.04 -52.55 -7.34
N TYR A 7 4.61 -51.87 -6.27
CA TYR A 7 5.13 -52.08 -4.92
C TYR A 7 4.03 -52.62 -4.00
N MET A 8 4.39 -53.50 -3.06
CA MET A 8 3.47 -54.04 -2.04
C MET A 8 3.86 -53.49 -0.66
N LEU A 9 3.27 -52.35 -0.27
CA LEU A 9 3.52 -51.77 1.06
C LEU A 9 2.91 -52.62 2.18
N GLU A 10 1.97 -53.51 1.85
CA GLU A 10 1.26 -54.40 2.78
C GLU A 10 2.16 -55.43 3.46
N LEU A 11 3.38 -55.64 2.93
CA LEU A 11 4.38 -56.52 3.52
C LEU A 11 5.03 -55.93 4.78
N TYR A 12 5.02 -54.60 4.93
CA TYR A 12 5.61 -53.90 6.08
C TYR A 12 4.59 -53.80 7.22
N ARG A 13 4.51 -54.84 8.05
CA ARG A 13 3.44 -54.96 9.07
C ARG A 13 3.81 -54.35 10.42
N SER A 14 5.05 -54.57 10.88
CA SER A 14 5.48 -54.07 12.18
C SER A 14 5.81 -52.58 12.15
N TYR A 15 5.83 -51.94 13.33
CA TYR A 15 6.27 -50.55 13.44
C TYR A 15 7.72 -50.38 12.96
N GLU A 16 8.59 -51.33 13.28
CA GLU A 16 10.00 -51.27 12.90
C GLU A 16 10.21 -51.42 11.39
N ASP A 17 9.45 -52.30 10.74
CA ASP A 17 9.49 -52.44 9.27
C ASP A 17 9.03 -51.15 8.59
N LYS A 18 7.98 -50.52 9.13
CA LYS A 18 7.43 -49.25 8.65
C LYS A 18 8.38 -48.07 8.85
N LYS A 19 9.12 -48.06 9.96
CA LYS A 19 10.18 -47.07 10.22
C LYS A 19 11.31 -47.21 9.20
N LYS A 20 11.82 -48.43 8.99
CA LYS A 20 12.86 -48.71 8.00
C LYS A 20 12.42 -48.36 6.58
N LEU A 21 11.15 -48.64 6.24
CA LEU A 21 10.57 -48.24 4.95
C LEU A 21 10.60 -46.73 4.76
N LEU A 22 10.26 -45.95 5.78
CA LEU A 22 10.32 -44.48 5.72
C LEU A 22 11.78 -43.99 5.58
N GLU A 23 12.71 -44.55 6.35
CA GLU A 23 14.13 -44.22 6.26
C GLU A 23 14.70 -44.50 4.86
N ALA A 24 14.37 -45.66 4.28
CA ALA A 24 14.78 -46.02 2.92
C ALA A 24 14.18 -45.08 1.86
N ALA A 25 12.89 -44.71 2.00
CA ALA A 25 12.25 -43.76 1.09
C ALA A 25 12.89 -42.37 1.17
N VAL A 26 13.23 -41.91 2.38
CA VAL A 26 13.92 -40.63 2.57
C VAL A 26 15.35 -40.68 2.00
N ALA A 27 16.07 -41.79 2.19
CA ALA A 27 17.41 -41.99 1.63
C ALA A 27 17.42 -42.01 0.09
N LEU A 28 16.35 -42.52 -0.54
CA LEU A 28 16.19 -42.47 -1.99
C LEU A 28 16.03 -41.04 -2.53
N GLY A 29 15.49 -40.13 -1.73
CA GLY A 29 15.33 -38.71 -2.08
C GLY A 29 14.21 -38.40 -3.09
N ASP A 30 13.41 -39.39 -3.49
CA ASP A 30 12.26 -39.19 -4.37
C ASP A 30 11.02 -38.74 -3.59
N GLY A 31 10.53 -37.54 -3.90
CA GLY A 31 9.43 -36.91 -3.17
C GLY A 31 8.09 -37.65 -3.28
N ASP A 32 7.81 -38.26 -4.43
CA ASP A 32 6.57 -39.03 -4.66
C ASP A 32 6.60 -40.34 -3.86
N THR A 33 7.75 -41.01 -3.86
CA THR A 33 8.05 -42.15 -3.00
C THR A 33 7.84 -41.83 -1.52
N ILE A 34 8.46 -40.75 -1.02
CA ILE A 34 8.36 -40.35 0.39
C ILE A 34 6.89 -40.10 0.75
N LEU A 35 6.16 -39.35 -0.09
CA LEU A 35 4.76 -39.07 0.14
C LEU A 35 3.89 -40.33 0.12
N ALA A 36 4.11 -41.25 -0.83
CA ALA A 36 3.37 -42.50 -0.93
C ALA A 36 3.54 -43.36 0.34
N VAL A 37 4.77 -43.45 0.85
CA VAL A 37 5.05 -44.15 2.11
C VAL A 37 4.36 -43.45 3.27
N VAL A 38 4.48 -42.12 3.42
CA VAL A 38 3.84 -41.40 4.52
C VAL A 38 2.31 -41.56 4.50
N LEU A 39 1.67 -41.55 3.32
CA LEU A 39 0.22 -41.78 3.19
C LEU A 39 -0.19 -43.22 3.54
N TYR A 40 0.66 -44.21 3.29
CA TYR A 40 0.45 -45.58 3.74
C TYR A 40 0.58 -45.67 5.27
N LEU A 41 1.59 -45.01 5.85
CA LEU A 41 1.80 -44.98 7.29
C LEU A 41 0.64 -44.29 8.01
N SER A 42 0.11 -43.18 7.46
CA SER A 42 -1.00 -42.46 8.09
C SER A 42 -2.30 -43.25 8.14
N LYS A 43 -2.50 -44.20 7.21
CA LYS A 43 -3.65 -45.12 7.20
C LYS A 43 -3.49 -46.33 8.10
N THR A 44 -2.25 -46.71 8.44
CA THR A 44 -1.96 -48.00 9.08
C THR A 44 -1.29 -47.90 10.45
N LEU A 45 -0.92 -46.70 10.90
CA LEU A 45 -0.37 -46.43 12.22
C LEU A 45 -1.33 -45.59 13.06
N LYS A 46 -1.23 -45.72 14.38
CA LYS A 46 -1.86 -44.79 15.32
C LYS A 46 -1.22 -43.39 15.17
N LYS A 47 -2.00 -42.32 15.34
CA LYS A 47 -1.55 -40.92 15.21
C LYS A 47 -0.27 -40.62 16.02
N SER A 48 -0.16 -41.13 17.25
CA SER A 48 1.03 -40.94 18.09
C SER A 48 2.31 -41.55 17.48
N LEU A 49 2.20 -42.76 16.91
CA LEU A 49 3.33 -43.44 16.27
C LEU A 49 3.72 -42.77 14.95
N LEU A 50 2.74 -42.33 14.16
CA LEU A 50 2.99 -41.52 12.96
C LEU A 50 3.71 -40.23 13.33
N ASN A 51 3.24 -39.51 14.36
CA ASN A 51 3.85 -38.26 14.80
C ASN A 51 5.31 -38.47 15.22
N GLN A 52 5.63 -39.53 15.96
CA GLN A 52 7.01 -39.87 16.33
C GLN A 52 7.91 -40.06 15.09
N LEU A 53 7.41 -40.73 14.05
CA LEU A 53 8.15 -40.89 12.78
C LEU A 53 8.33 -39.56 12.03
N LEU A 54 7.30 -38.70 12.00
CA LEU A 54 7.39 -37.41 11.33
C LEU A 54 8.28 -36.41 12.10
N MET A 55 8.28 -36.42 13.43
CA MET A 55 9.20 -35.60 14.24
C MET A 55 10.67 -35.95 14.00
N SER A 56 10.95 -37.24 13.76
CA SER A 56 12.31 -37.72 13.49
C SER A 56 12.73 -37.56 12.02
N SER A 57 11.81 -37.19 11.12
CA SER A 57 12.09 -36.99 9.70
C SER A 57 11.44 -35.70 9.15
N PRO A 58 12.15 -34.55 9.22
CA PRO A 58 11.65 -33.27 8.70
C PRO A 58 11.30 -33.31 7.21
N VAL A 59 12.03 -34.10 6.42
CA VAL A 59 11.78 -34.27 4.97
C VAL A 59 10.40 -34.90 4.75
N ALA A 60 10.12 -36.02 5.40
CA ALA A 60 8.83 -36.70 5.31
C ALA A 60 7.69 -35.81 5.83
N ALA A 61 7.90 -35.12 6.95
CA ALA A 61 6.94 -34.17 7.52
C ALA A 61 6.60 -33.03 6.54
N ASN A 62 7.59 -32.49 5.83
CA ASN A 62 7.38 -31.44 4.84
C ASN A 62 6.60 -31.93 3.61
N HIS A 63 6.89 -33.13 3.10
CA HIS A 63 6.10 -33.71 2.01
C HIS A 63 4.63 -33.92 2.42
N TYR A 64 4.41 -34.38 3.66
CA TYR A 64 3.06 -34.57 4.19
C TYR A 64 2.33 -33.25 4.41
N ALA A 65 2.98 -32.25 5.00
CA ALA A 65 2.41 -30.92 5.16
C ALA A 65 2.03 -30.28 3.81
N ALA A 66 2.90 -30.41 2.80
CA ALA A 66 2.61 -29.94 1.45
C ALA A 66 1.40 -30.66 0.83
N HIS A 67 1.28 -31.97 1.06
CA HIS A 67 0.11 -32.73 0.62
C HIS A 67 -1.18 -32.25 1.27
N LEU A 68 -1.20 -32.12 2.60
CA LEU A 68 -2.38 -31.66 3.35
C LEU A 68 -2.79 -30.25 2.92
N SER A 69 -1.81 -29.36 2.70
CA SER A 69 -2.05 -28.01 2.18
C SER A 69 -2.71 -28.03 0.80
N ARG A 70 -2.19 -28.83 -0.15
CA ARG A 70 -2.77 -28.98 -1.50
C ARG A 70 -4.17 -29.59 -1.49
N ARG A 71 -4.45 -30.48 -0.54
CA ARG A 71 -5.76 -31.11 -0.36
C ARG A 71 -6.74 -30.27 0.47
N MET A 72 -6.34 -29.08 0.91
CA MET A 72 -7.13 -28.21 1.79
C MET A 72 -7.57 -28.89 3.10
N GLN A 73 -6.78 -29.85 3.59
CA GLN A 73 -6.99 -30.50 4.89
C GLN A 73 -6.42 -29.62 6.00
N THR A 74 -7.02 -28.44 6.20
CA THR A 74 -6.49 -27.40 7.09
C THR A 74 -6.34 -27.87 8.53
N SER A 75 -7.32 -28.60 9.08
CA SER A 75 -7.25 -29.09 10.47
C SER A 75 -6.07 -30.03 10.67
N ASP A 76 -5.90 -31.01 9.78
CA ASP A 76 -4.80 -31.98 9.86
C ASP A 76 -3.43 -31.30 9.67
N LEU A 77 -3.37 -30.29 8.79
CA LEU A 77 -2.16 -29.50 8.55
C LEU A 77 -1.78 -28.69 9.79
N MET A 78 -2.74 -28.05 10.45
CA MET A 78 -2.49 -27.27 11.67
C MET A 78 -2.00 -28.18 12.80
N ASP A 79 -2.67 -29.30 13.05
CA ASP A 79 -2.25 -30.30 14.04
C ASP A 79 -0.81 -30.78 13.78
N LEU A 80 -0.47 -31.05 12.51
CA LEU A 80 0.86 -31.46 12.11
C LEU A 80 1.89 -30.36 12.39
N LEU A 81 1.60 -29.11 12.02
CA LEU A 81 2.49 -27.98 12.22
C LEU A 81 2.71 -27.70 13.71
N GLU A 82 1.66 -27.74 14.53
CA GLU A 82 1.77 -27.59 15.99
C GLU A 82 2.63 -28.69 16.61
N MET A 83 2.40 -29.95 16.21
CA MET A 83 3.17 -31.10 16.68
C MET A 83 4.67 -30.96 16.34
N LEU A 84 5.01 -30.37 15.19
CA LEU A 84 6.38 -30.09 14.77
C LEU A 84 6.99 -28.83 15.42
N GLY A 85 6.29 -28.17 16.34
CA GLY A 85 6.73 -26.91 16.95
C GLY A 85 6.64 -25.69 16.02
N ARG A 86 5.94 -25.82 14.89
CA ARG A 86 5.74 -24.78 13.87
C ARG A 86 4.43 -24.02 14.09
N SER A 87 4.15 -23.63 15.33
CA SER A 87 2.88 -22.97 15.72
C SER A 87 2.63 -21.66 14.97
N LYS A 88 3.69 -20.94 14.56
CA LYS A 88 3.55 -19.75 13.70
C LYS A 88 2.97 -20.08 12.33
N ASP A 89 3.45 -21.15 11.70
CA ASP A 89 2.95 -21.60 10.38
C ASP A 89 1.50 -22.08 10.49
N ALA A 90 1.15 -22.77 11.58
CA ALA A 90 -0.23 -23.19 11.86
C ALA A 90 -1.16 -21.96 11.99
N SER A 91 -0.74 -20.96 12.75
CA SER A 91 -1.49 -19.72 12.97
C SER A 91 -1.63 -18.90 11.67
N MET A 92 -0.58 -18.84 10.86
CA MET A 92 -0.63 -18.20 9.53
C MET A 92 -1.57 -18.93 8.57
N LYS A 93 -1.61 -20.27 8.62
CA LYS A 93 -2.55 -21.05 7.81
C LYS A 93 -4.00 -20.78 8.22
N GLN A 94 -4.26 -20.66 9.52
CA GLN A 94 -5.57 -20.29 10.00
C GLN A 94 -5.98 -18.87 9.58
N PHE A 95 -5.04 -17.93 9.61
CA PHE A 95 -5.26 -16.57 9.08
C PHE A 95 -5.62 -16.59 7.59
N GLU A 96 -4.89 -17.36 6.77
CA GLU A 96 -5.19 -17.53 5.34
C GLU A 96 -6.64 -18.02 5.14
N VAL A 97 -7.05 -19.05 5.88
CA VAL A 97 -8.41 -19.62 5.80
C VAL A 97 -9.49 -18.65 6.31
N ALA A 98 -9.15 -17.82 7.31
CA ALA A 98 -10.04 -16.76 7.78
C ALA A 98 -10.33 -15.72 6.68
N CYS A 99 -9.34 -15.43 5.82
CA CYS A 99 -9.45 -14.47 4.72
C CYS A 99 -10.19 -14.98 3.48
N GLN A 100 -10.32 -16.30 3.29
CA GLN A 100 -10.91 -16.86 2.07
C GLN A 100 -12.43 -16.65 1.92
N ASN A 101 -13.17 -16.42 3.01
CA ASN A 101 -14.63 -16.26 2.98
C ASN A 101 -15.05 -14.86 3.41
N GLN A 102 -15.37 -13.99 2.44
CA GLN A 102 -15.74 -12.59 2.66
C GLN A 102 -16.95 -12.42 3.59
N GLN A 103 -17.99 -13.26 3.49
CA GLN A 103 -19.22 -13.11 4.29
C GLN A 103 -19.00 -13.30 5.79
N ARG A 104 -18.01 -14.13 6.19
CA ARG A 104 -17.70 -14.42 7.60
C ARG A 104 -16.28 -14.03 7.98
N GLN A 105 -15.62 -13.25 7.13
CA GLN A 105 -14.20 -12.93 7.26
C GLN A 105 -13.90 -12.28 8.60
N LEU A 106 -14.67 -11.23 8.95
CA LEU A 106 -14.47 -10.49 10.19
C LEU A 106 -14.61 -11.38 11.44
N GLN A 107 -15.66 -12.20 11.51
CA GLN A 107 -15.86 -13.13 12.62
C GLN A 107 -14.71 -14.16 12.71
N ARG A 108 -14.26 -14.69 11.58
CA ARG A 108 -13.17 -15.67 11.53
C ARG A 108 -11.83 -15.05 11.91
N LEU A 109 -11.55 -13.82 11.47
CA LEU A 109 -10.34 -13.09 11.84
C LEU A 109 -10.30 -12.76 13.33
N ARG A 110 -11.42 -12.32 13.92
CA ARG A 110 -11.52 -12.10 15.37
C ARG A 110 -11.24 -13.38 16.16
N ASN A 111 -11.81 -14.51 15.73
CA ASN A 111 -11.52 -15.80 16.34
C ASN A 111 -10.05 -16.22 16.15
N CYS A 112 -9.49 -15.96 14.97
CA CYS A 112 -8.09 -16.24 14.67
C CYS A 112 -7.15 -15.46 15.60
N ALA A 113 -7.34 -14.15 15.70
CA ALA A 113 -6.55 -13.26 16.54
C ALA A 113 -6.63 -13.63 18.04
N LYS A 114 -7.80 -14.13 18.49
CA LYS A 114 -8.01 -14.53 19.89
C LYS A 114 -7.39 -15.89 20.24
N ASN A 115 -7.46 -16.86 19.34
CA ASN A 115 -7.18 -18.26 19.65
C ASN A 115 -5.80 -18.74 19.18
N HIS A 116 -5.09 -17.95 18.37
CA HIS A 116 -3.80 -18.34 17.80
C HIS A 116 -2.68 -17.39 18.22
N TYR A 117 -1.48 -17.94 18.32
CA TYR A 117 -0.30 -17.17 18.70
C TYR A 117 0.31 -16.47 17.49
N PHE A 118 0.43 -15.16 17.58
CA PHE A 118 1.14 -14.31 16.64
C PHE A 118 2.21 -13.52 17.38
N ASP A 119 3.34 -13.26 16.70
CA ASP A 119 4.32 -12.31 17.23
C ASP A 119 3.72 -10.90 17.30
N SER A 120 4.31 -10.04 18.14
CA SER A 120 3.76 -8.70 18.42
C SER A 120 3.56 -7.82 17.18
N LYS A 121 4.36 -8.03 16.14
CA LYS A 121 4.23 -7.30 14.87
C LYS A 121 3.04 -7.83 14.07
N THR A 122 2.91 -9.14 13.98
CA THR A 122 1.83 -9.81 13.22
C THR A 122 0.48 -9.58 13.88
N SER A 123 0.39 -9.64 15.22
CA SER A 123 -0.84 -9.32 15.96
C SER A 123 -1.35 -7.92 15.62
N LYS A 124 -0.48 -6.90 15.63
CA LYS A 124 -0.86 -5.52 15.27
C LYS A 124 -1.37 -5.41 13.84
N ILE A 125 -0.78 -6.15 12.90
CA ILE A 125 -1.25 -6.15 11.50
C ILE A 125 -2.67 -6.75 11.42
N ILE A 126 -2.91 -7.87 12.11
CA ILE A 126 -4.23 -8.53 12.13
C ILE A 126 -5.26 -7.64 12.82
N GLU A 127 -4.92 -7.03 13.96
CA GLU A 127 -5.77 -6.09 14.68
C GLU A 127 -6.17 -4.89 13.81
N ASN A 128 -5.20 -4.25 13.15
CA ASN A 128 -5.47 -3.14 12.23
C ASN A 128 -6.36 -3.59 11.07
N PHE A 129 -6.14 -4.79 10.53
CA PHE A 129 -6.97 -5.32 9.44
C PHE A 129 -8.41 -5.59 9.90
N ILE A 130 -8.59 -6.14 11.10
CA ILE A 130 -9.92 -6.32 11.72
C ILE A 130 -10.61 -4.97 11.89
N GLN A 131 -9.92 -3.98 12.46
CA GLN A 131 -10.47 -2.62 12.64
C GLN A 131 -10.85 -1.96 11.31
N PHE A 132 -10.07 -2.20 10.24
CA PHE A 132 -10.39 -1.71 8.92
C PHE A 132 -11.67 -2.35 8.36
N LEU A 133 -11.82 -3.68 8.47
CA LEU A 133 -13.03 -4.37 8.02
C LEU A 133 -14.26 -3.94 8.83
N GLU A 134 -14.11 -3.74 10.14
CA GLU A 134 -15.18 -3.19 11.01
C GLU A 134 -15.62 -1.81 10.53
N TRP A 135 -14.67 -0.93 10.24
CA TRP A 135 -14.95 0.39 9.70
C TRP A 135 -15.66 0.32 8.34
N GLN A 136 -15.27 -0.60 7.46
CA GLN A 136 -15.94 -0.81 6.17
C GLN A 136 -17.37 -1.33 6.32
N ASP A 137 -17.65 -2.13 7.34
CA ASP A 137 -19.00 -2.60 7.66
C ASP A 137 -19.86 -1.50 8.28
N GLU A 138 -19.30 -0.67 9.17
CA GLU A 138 -19.99 0.45 9.80
C GLU A 138 -20.33 1.57 8.79
N THR A 139 -19.39 1.94 7.93
CA THR A 139 -19.53 3.09 7.02
C THR A 139 -20.14 2.74 5.67
N GLY A 140 -20.11 1.48 5.27
CA GLY A 140 -20.48 1.03 3.93
C GLY A 140 -19.48 1.41 2.83
N ILE A 141 -18.37 2.08 3.15
CA ILE A 141 -17.32 2.39 2.16
C ILE A 141 -16.47 1.13 1.95
N LYS A 142 -16.60 0.51 0.77
CA LYS A 142 -15.83 -0.69 0.39
C LYS A 142 -14.67 -0.34 -0.54
N GLY A 143 -13.52 -0.97 -0.34
CA GLY A 143 -12.32 -0.80 -1.15
C GLY A 143 -11.25 -1.84 -0.81
N ASP A 144 -10.29 -2.03 -1.72
CA ASP A 144 -9.26 -3.05 -1.59
C ASP A 144 -8.19 -2.69 -0.55
N SER A 145 -8.02 -1.39 -0.28
CA SER A 145 -7.06 -0.89 0.70
C SER A 145 -7.61 0.29 1.51
N VAL A 146 -6.95 0.58 2.63
CA VAL A 146 -7.19 1.79 3.43
C VAL A 146 -7.04 3.06 2.60
N ILE A 147 -6.10 3.09 1.63
CA ILE A 147 -5.89 4.25 0.77
C ILE A 147 -7.01 4.42 -0.26
N ASP A 148 -7.56 3.33 -0.79
CA ASP A 148 -8.71 3.40 -1.71
C ASP A 148 -9.96 3.90 -0.97
N CYS A 149 -10.20 3.40 0.24
CA CYS A 149 -11.26 3.90 1.12
C CYS A 149 -11.04 5.38 1.49
N LEU A 150 -9.81 5.79 1.80
CA LEU A 150 -9.48 7.18 2.05
C LEU A 150 -9.72 8.05 0.81
N SER A 151 -9.37 7.58 -0.38
CA SER A 151 -9.67 8.28 -1.63
C SER A 151 -11.18 8.50 -1.78
N GLN A 152 -12.00 7.46 -1.57
CA GLN A 152 -13.45 7.58 -1.62
C GLN A 152 -14.01 8.54 -0.56
N ALA A 153 -13.49 8.49 0.67
CA ALA A 153 -13.84 9.43 1.72
C ALA A 153 -13.49 10.87 1.31
N CYS A 154 -12.29 11.11 0.76
CA CYS A 154 -11.88 12.42 0.26
C CYS A 154 -12.75 12.92 -0.91
N HIS A 155 -13.30 12.01 -1.72
CA HIS A 155 -14.22 12.36 -2.81
C HIS A 155 -15.60 12.78 -2.29
N LYS A 156 -16.20 11.95 -1.43
CA LYS A 156 -17.63 12.03 -1.09
C LYS A 156 -17.92 12.69 0.26
N HIS A 157 -16.98 12.63 1.19
CA HIS A 157 -17.16 12.97 2.61
C HIS A 157 -16.17 14.03 3.10
N TRP A 158 -15.57 14.81 2.18
CA TRP A 158 -14.53 15.80 2.49
C TRP A 158 -14.92 16.81 3.58
N SER A 159 -16.16 17.30 3.52
CA SER A 159 -16.66 18.35 4.42
C SER A 159 -17.07 17.82 5.81
N GLU A 160 -16.99 16.51 6.04
CA GLU A 160 -17.38 15.92 7.32
C GLU A 160 -16.33 16.17 8.40
N ALA A 161 -16.81 16.60 9.58
CA ALA A 161 -15.97 16.88 10.73
C ALA A 161 -15.26 15.62 11.26
N LYS A 162 -14.09 15.84 11.87
CA LYS A 162 -13.39 14.78 12.63
C LYS A 162 -14.31 14.25 13.74
N GLY A 163 -14.39 12.94 13.86
CA GLY A 163 -15.32 12.23 14.76
C GLY A 163 -16.45 11.53 14.00
N ILE A 164 -16.79 11.98 12.79
CA ILE A 164 -17.73 11.26 11.92
C ILE A 164 -16.97 10.07 11.28
N PRO A 165 -17.48 8.83 11.34
CA PRO A 165 -16.76 7.64 10.84
C PRO A 165 -16.30 7.73 9.38
N THR A 166 -17.13 8.30 8.50
CA THR A 166 -16.87 8.49 7.06
C THR A 166 -15.93 9.65 6.73
N SER A 167 -15.60 10.51 7.72
CA SER A 167 -14.69 11.64 7.51
C SER A 167 -13.27 11.16 7.18
N PRO A 168 -12.60 11.75 6.15
CA PRO A 168 -11.21 11.44 5.84
C PRO A 168 -10.25 11.58 7.02
N LEU A 169 -10.50 12.58 7.89
CA LEU A 169 -9.68 12.82 9.07
C LEU A 169 -9.88 11.74 10.14
N THR A 170 -11.10 11.25 10.32
CA THR A 170 -11.38 10.17 11.27
C THR A 170 -10.69 8.88 10.82
N LEU A 171 -10.87 8.50 9.55
CA LEU A 171 -10.23 7.32 8.97
C LEU A 171 -8.70 7.39 9.05
N THR A 172 -8.11 8.55 8.73
CA THR A 172 -6.67 8.79 8.83
C THR A 172 -6.13 8.52 10.23
N ASN A 173 -6.83 8.99 11.27
CA ASN A 173 -6.43 8.77 12.65
C ASN A 173 -6.62 7.31 13.09
N GLN A 174 -7.76 6.70 12.76
CA GLN A 174 -8.06 5.31 13.15
C GLN A 174 -7.08 4.32 12.52
N GLN A 175 -6.73 4.52 11.26
CA GLN A 175 -5.86 3.60 10.50
C GLN A 175 -4.37 4.03 10.52
N ASN A 176 -4.00 5.02 11.33
CA ASN A 176 -2.63 5.53 11.45
C ASN A 176 -2.00 5.89 10.09
N ILE A 177 -2.77 6.49 9.19
CA ILE A 177 -2.29 6.91 7.87
C ILE A 177 -1.33 8.09 8.06
N SER A 178 -0.14 8.01 7.44
CA SER A 178 0.84 9.10 7.55
C SER A 178 0.35 10.38 6.89
N ASP A 179 0.81 11.55 7.38
CA ASP A 179 0.49 12.85 6.78
C ASP A 179 0.80 12.90 5.27
N LYS A 180 1.89 12.26 4.84
CA LYS A 180 2.27 12.19 3.41
C LYS A 180 1.25 11.41 2.60
N GLN A 181 0.85 10.23 3.07
CA GLN A 181 -0.18 9.43 2.40
C GLN A 181 -1.51 10.16 2.38
N PHE A 182 -1.93 10.73 3.53
CA PHE A 182 -3.15 11.50 3.61
C PHE A 182 -3.17 12.67 2.64
N GLN A 183 -2.14 13.53 2.68
CA GLN A 183 -2.06 14.70 1.82
C GLN A 183 -2.01 14.33 0.34
N TRP A 184 -1.28 13.26 -0.03
CA TRP A 184 -1.20 12.81 -1.42
C TRP A 184 -2.55 12.28 -1.94
N THR A 185 -3.22 11.46 -1.13
CA THR A 185 -4.55 10.94 -1.47
C THR A 185 -5.59 12.06 -1.54
N ALA A 186 -5.57 12.97 -0.56
CA ALA A 186 -6.48 14.11 -0.51
C ALA A 186 -6.28 15.07 -1.68
N VAL A 187 -5.04 15.49 -1.99
CA VAL A 187 -4.81 16.40 -3.13
C VAL A 187 -5.23 15.77 -4.44
N THR A 188 -4.99 14.46 -4.61
CA THR A 188 -5.41 13.72 -5.81
C THR A 188 -6.94 13.74 -5.95
N ALA A 189 -7.66 13.28 -4.93
CA ALA A 189 -9.12 13.22 -4.94
C ALA A 189 -9.78 14.61 -5.10
N ARG A 190 -9.26 15.63 -4.41
CA ARG A 190 -9.81 16.99 -4.53
C ARG A 190 -9.47 17.64 -5.88
N ALA A 191 -8.31 17.34 -6.46
CA ALA A 191 -7.92 17.83 -7.78
C ALA A 191 -8.74 17.17 -8.90
N GLU A 192 -9.06 15.88 -8.79
CA GLU A 192 -9.98 15.18 -9.71
C GLU A 192 -11.35 15.87 -9.78
N LEU A 193 -11.82 16.39 -8.65
CA LEU A 193 -13.06 17.18 -8.55
C LEU A 193 -12.89 18.66 -8.89
N LYS A 194 -11.68 19.10 -9.27
CA LYS A 194 -11.32 20.52 -9.51
C LYS A 194 -11.63 21.42 -8.31
N ALA A 195 -11.64 20.87 -7.11
CA ALA A 195 -11.96 21.57 -5.86
C ALA A 195 -10.74 22.33 -5.33
N TRP A 196 -10.26 23.31 -6.08
CA TRP A 196 -8.99 24.01 -5.80
C TRP A 196 -8.97 24.74 -4.45
N GLY A 197 -10.13 25.22 -3.99
CA GLY A 197 -10.25 25.84 -2.66
C GLY A 197 -10.01 24.84 -1.52
N ASP A 198 -10.42 23.59 -1.69
CA ASP A 198 -10.15 22.53 -0.71
C ASP A 198 -8.66 22.19 -0.66
N VAL A 199 -8.02 22.15 -1.83
CA VAL A 199 -6.57 21.96 -1.93
C VAL A 199 -5.83 23.11 -1.24
N GLU A 200 -6.26 24.36 -1.45
CA GLU A 200 -5.68 25.52 -0.76
C GLU A 200 -5.82 25.39 0.75
N ASN A 201 -7.01 25.06 1.26
CA ASN A 201 -7.24 24.85 2.69
C ASN A 201 -6.44 23.67 3.27
N LEU A 202 -6.13 22.66 2.46
CA LEU A 202 -5.32 21.50 2.87
C LEU A 202 -3.86 21.89 3.14
N PHE A 203 -3.28 22.74 2.29
CA PHE A 203 -1.84 23.05 2.33
C PHE A 203 -1.51 24.43 2.86
N ILE A 204 -2.44 25.38 2.88
CA ILE A 204 -2.18 26.79 3.20
C ILE A 204 -3.00 27.21 4.41
N ALA A 205 -2.31 27.53 5.50
CA ALA A 205 -2.91 28.14 6.68
C ALA A 205 -2.85 29.66 6.59
N LYS A 206 -3.92 30.33 7.02
CA LYS A 206 -3.93 31.79 7.23
C LYS A 206 -3.26 32.11 8.58
N SER A 207 -2.24 32.95 8.55
CA SER A 207 -1.60 33.51 9.73
C SER A 207 -2.46 34.64 10.30
N TRP A 208 -2.33 34.89 11.61
CA TRP A 208 -3.03 35.96 12.32
C TRP A 208 -2.77 37.37 11.73
N LEU A 209 -1.61 37.60 11.11
CA LEU A 209 -1.26 38.85 10.41
C LEU A 209 -1.62 38.83 8.90
N GLY A 210 -2.49 37.93 8.45
CA GLY A 210 -2.89 37.81 7.04
C GLY A 210 -1.85 37.14 6.13
N GLY A 211 -0.68 36.76 6.65
CA GLY A 211 0.31 35.98 5.92
C GLY A 211 -0.15 34.55 5.61
N ARG A 212 0.38 33.94 4.55
CA ARG A 212 0.12 32.54 4.19
C ARG A 212 1.27 31.66 4.67
N LYS A 213 0.96 30.55 5.35
CA LYS A 213 1.96 29.56 5.78
C LYS A 213 1.65 28.20 5.16
N VAL A 214 2.66 27.58 4.56
CA VAL A 214 2.57 26.22 4.03
C VAL A 214 2.59 25.20 5.17
N LYS A 215 1.62 24.29 5.18
CA LYS A 215 1.51 23.14 6.06
C LYS A 215 1.51 21.87 5.22
N SER A 216 2.69 21.48 4.74
CA SER A 216 2.84 20.34 3.84
C SER A 216 3.93 19.40 4.28
N SER A 217 3.62 18.11 4.26
CA SER A 217 4.56 16.99 4.33
C SER A 217 5.04 16.55 2.94
N LEU A 218 4.36 17.02 1.89
CA LEU A 218 4.74 16.89 0.48
C LEU A 218 5.59 18.08 0.04
N SER A 219 6.49 17.86 -0.92
CA SER A 219 7.22 18.95 -1.56
C SER A 219 6.29 19.77 -2.47
N MET A 220 6.52 21.07 -2.57
CA MET A 220 5.67 21.96 -3.39
C MET A 220 5.65 21.54 -4.86
N GLU A 221 6.78 21.03 -5.34
CA GLU A 221 6.95 20.51 -6.69
C GLU A 221 5.99 19.35 -7.00
N HIS A 222 5.79 18.43 -6.05
CA HIS A 222 4.86 17.32 -6.23
C HIS A 222 3.42 17.80 -6.23
N ILE A 223 3.07 18.76 -5.36
CA ILE A 223 1.73 19.36 -5.34
C ILE A 223 1.44 20.03 -6.67
N ILE A 224 2.33 20.92 -7.13
CA ILE A 224 2.16 21.67 -8.38
C ILE A 224 2.04 20.72 -9.58
N THR A 225 2.89 19.69 -9.65
CA THR A 225 2.84 18.69 -10.72
C THR A 225 1.50 17.93 -10.71
N GLN A 226 1.01 17.58 -9.53
CA GLN A 226 -0.27 16.88 -9.39
C GLN A 226 -1.44 17.78 -9.78
N LEU A 227 -1.42 19.06 -9.38
CA LEU A 227 -2.45 20.03 -9.79
C LEU A 227 -2.44 20.27 -11.29
N HIS A 228 -1.26 20.40 -11.89
CA HIS A 228 -1.12 20.54 -13.34
C HIS A 228 -1.67 19.31 -14.07
N LYS A 229 -1.38 18.10 -13.59
CA LYS A 229 -1.91 16.84 -14.15
C LYS A 229 -3.44 16.83 -14.24
N PHE A 230 -4.13 17.43 -13.26
CA PHE A 230 -5.61 17.52 -13.25
C PHE A 230 -6.16 18.83 -13.84
N GLY A 231 -5.33 19.59 -14.57
CA GLY A 231 -5.77 20.77 -15.30
C GLY A 231 -6.06 21.97 -14.40
N ALA A 232 -5.33 22.14 -13.30
CA ALA A 232 -5.42 23.34 -12.50
C ALA A 232 -5.08 24.60 -13.34
N PRO A 233 -5.87 25.68 -13.24
CA PRO A 233 -5.58 26.92 -13.94
C PRO A 233 -4.21 27.49 -13.56
N SER A 234 -3.57 28.20 -14.50
CA SER A 234 -2.28 28.85 -14.27
C SER A 234 -2.27 29.74 -13.04
N SER A 235 -3.38 30.43 -12.74
CA SER A 235 -3.52 31.26 -11.52
C SER A 235 -3.36 30.45 -10.22
N ILE A 236 -3.89 29.23 -10.18
CA ILE A 236 -3.73 28.32 -9.04
C ILE A 236 -2.27 27.86 -8.97
N LEU A 237 -1.69 27.37 -10.07
CA LEU A 237 -0.30 26.89 -10.10
C LEU A 237 0.69 27.98 -9.66
N ASN A 238 0.53 29.21 -10.16
CA ASN A 238 1.36 30.36 -9.78
C ASN A 238 1.28 30.65 -8.27
N GLY A 239 0.09 30.49 -7.68
CA GLY A 239 -0.12 30.65 -6.23
C GLY A 239 0.68 29.65 -5.37
N TYR A 240 1.06 28.49 -5.93
CA TYR A 240 1.94 27.53 -5.25
C TYR A 240 3.42 27.71 -5.62
N MET A 241 3.74 28.13 -6.84
CA MET A 241 5.12 28.36 -7.31
C MET A 241 5.87 29.39 -6.44
N GLN A 242 5.17 30.34 -5.83
CA GLN A 242 5.79 31.32 -4.93
C GLN A 242 6.45 30.67 -3.70
N PHE A 243 6.01 29.47 -3.29
CA PHE A 243 6.55 28.73 -2.15
C PHE A 243 7.79 27.88 -2.48
N ILE A 244 8.31 27.94 -3.71
CA ILE A 244 9.60 27.32 -4.07
C ILE A 244 10.69 28.37 -3.93
N ASP A 245 11.44 28.36 -2.82
CA ASP A 245 12.42 29.42 -2.53
C ASP A 245 13.54 29.52 -3.59
N ASN A 246 14.06 28.38 -4.03
CA ASN A 246 15.13 28.35 -5.02
C ASN A 246 14.60 28.78 -6.40
N VAL A 247 15.12 29.91 -6.89
CA VAL A 247 14.64 30.54 -8.12
C VAL A 247 14.90 29.70 -9.36
N ASP A 248 16.06 29.05 -9.46
CA ASP A 248 16.38 28.20 -10.61
C ASP A 248 15.47 26.97 -10.68
N ARG A 249 15.17 26.35 -9.53
CA ARG A 249 14.23 25.24 -9.43
C ARG A 249 12.81 25.68 -9.79
N ARG A 250 12.39 26.86 -9.33
CA ARG A 250 11.08 27.46 -9.67
C ARG A 250 10.95 27.70 -11.17
N LEU A 251 11.98 28.29 -11.81
CA LEU A 251 12.04 28.49 -13.26
C LEU A 251 12.00 27.17 -14.02
N ASN A 252 12.76 26.16 -13.57
CA ASN A 252 12.79 24.86 -14.23
C ASN A 252 11.41 24.22 -14.28
N ILE A 253 10.71 24.17 -13.14
CA ILE A 253 9.37 23.57 -13.05
C ILE A 253 8.36 24.39 -13.84
N ALA A 254 8.42 25.73 -13.76
CA ALA A 254 7.53 26.59 -14.53
C ALA A 254 7.72 26.39 -16.05
N ARG A 255 8.95 26.12 -16.52
CA ARG A 255 9.22 25.77 -17.93
C ARG A 255 8.65 24.40 -18.27
N THR A 256 8.90 23.38 -17.44
CA THR A 256 8.39 22.02 -17.65
C THR A 256 6.86 21.97 -17.70
N LEU A 257 6.19 22.79 -16.90
CA LEU A 257 4.72 22.84 -16.82
C LEU A 257 4.10 23.97 -17.63
N HIS A 258 4.87 24.60 -18.53
CA HIS A 258 4.41 25.73 -19.37
C HIS A 258 3.69 26.86 -18.61
N CYS A 259 4.08 27.11 -17.37
CA CYS A 259 3.54 28.18 -16.52
C CYS A 259 4.21 29.52 -16.86
N HIS A 260 3.88 30.08 -18.02
CA HIS A 260 4.55 31.25 -18.59
C HIS A 260 4.52 32.49 -17.68
N LYS A 261 3.41 32.73 -16.97
CA LYS A 261 3.27 33.87 -16.05
C LYS A 261 4.32 33.81 -14.92
N THR A 262 4.52 32.65 -14.31
CA THR A 262 5.57 32.47 -13.28
C THR A 262 6.96 32.78 -13.84
N ILE A 263 7.27 32.37 -15.08
CA ILE A 263 8.57 32.64 -15.70
C ILE A 263 8.79 34.15 -15.89
N ILE A 264 7.76 34.85 -16.39
CA ILE A 264 7.79 36.29 -16.57
C ILE A 264 7.98 37.00 -15.21
N ASP A 265 7.22 36.61 -14.19
CA ASP A 265 7.28 37.18 -12.85
C ASP A 265 8.66 36.99 -12.21
N VAL A 266 9.29 35.83 -12.42
CA VAL A 266 10.66 35.60 -11.94
C VAL A 266 11.65 36.55 -12.60
N TYR A 267 11.65 36.69 -13.93
CA TYR A 267 12.57 37.62 -14.61
C TYR A 267 12.34 39.08 -14.21
N VAL A 268 11.08 39.47 -14.02
CA VAL A 268 10.73 40.78 -13.46
C VAL A 268 11.33 40.96 -12.06
N SER A 269 11.17 39.96 -11.18
CA SER A 269 11.69 40.03 -9.80
C SER A 269 13.22 40.09 -9.73
N GLN A 270 13.90 39.38 -10.64
CA GLN A 270 15.36 39.40 -10.78
C GLN A 270 15.86 40.67 -11.50
N ARG A 271 14.94 41.45 -12.11
CA ARG A 271 15.23 42.60 -12.97
C ARG A 271 16.08 42.22 -14.19
N ASP A 272 15.92 41.00 -14.66
CA ASP A 272 16.63 40.45 -15.82
C ASP A 272 15.86 40.77 -17.11
N ARG A 273 16.18 41.93 -17.68
CA ARG A 273 15.52 42.40 -18.90
C ARG A 273 15.85 41.52 -20.10
N GLN A 274 17.09 41.06 -20.20
CA GLN A 274 17.58 40.31 -21.35
C GLN A 274 16.88 38.95 -21.44
N SER A 275 16.77 38.23 -20.32
CA SER A 275 16.07 36.96 -20.26
C SER A 275 14.57 37.13 -20.54
N LEU A 276 13.93 38.21 -20.08
CA LEU A 276 12.52 38.46 -20.38
C LEU A 276 12.28 38.78 -21.87
N VAL A 277 13.16 39.57 -22.51
CA VAL A 277 13.08 39.84 -23.95
C VAL A 277 13.24 38.56 -24.76
N SER A 278 14.26 37.76 -24.44
CA SER A 278 14.50 36.47 -25.08
C SER A 278 13.30 35.53 -24.90
N TYR A 279 12.76 35.44 -23.69
CA TYR A 279 11.62 34.58 -23.41
C TYR A 279 10.34 35.05 -24.12
N LYS A 280 10.05 36.36 -24.14
CA LYS A 280 8.92 36.92 -24.91
C LYS A 280 8.97 36.50 -26.37
N SER A 281 10.16 36.48 -26.98
CA SER A 281 10.32 36.07 -28.39
C SER A 281 9.97 34.61 -28.65
N SER A 282 9.95 33.76 -27.63
CA SER A 282 9.54 32.36 -27.71
C SER A 282 8.04 32.13 -27.49
N LEU A 283 7.31 33.15 -27.01
CA LEU A 283 5.87 33.07 -26.79
C LEU A 283 5.12 33.23 -28.11
N HIS A 284 3.95 32.61 -28.21
CA HIS A 284 3.08 32.80 -29.37
C HIS A 284 2.69 34.28 -29.51
N PRO A 285 2.90 34.92 -30.67
CA PRO A 285 2.51 36.31 -30.88
C PRO A 285 1.04 36.54 -30.54
N GLN A 286 0.74 37.65 -29.87
CA GLN A 286 -0.61 38.04 -29.44
C GLN A 286 -1.29 37.11 -28.42
N SER A 287 -0.56 36.16 -27.82
CA SER A 287 -1.09 35.42 -26.66
C SER A 287 -1.21 36.32 -25.42
N GLU A 288 -1.97 35.89 -24.42
CA GLU A 288 -2.10 36.61 -23.14
C GLU A 288 -0.74 36.81 -22.48
N GLU A 289 0.10 35.78 -22.52
CA GLU A 289 1.45 35.74 -21.96
C GLU A 289 2.39 36.69 -22.70
N TYR A 290 2.26 36.79 -24.04
CA TYR A 290 3.04 37.72 -24.84
C TYR A 290 2.75 39.17 -24.44
N PHE A 291 1.47 39.53 -24.30
CA PHE A 291 1.07 40.86 -23.82
C PHE A 291 1.49 41.09 -22.37
N TYR A 292 1.42 40.06 -21.53
CA TYR A 292 1.89 40.16 -20.14
C TYR A 292 3.39 40.49 -20.07
N ALA A 293 4.23 39.77 -20.83
CA ALA A 293 5.66 40.04 -20.92
C ALA A 293 5.95 41.43 -21.52
N GLU A 294 5.20 41.84 -22.55
CA GLU A 294 5.33 43.16 -23.16
C GLU A 294 4.99 44.29 -22.19
N ASN A 295 3.89 44.17 -21.46
CA ASN A 295 3.47 45.15 -20.47
C ASN A 295 4.48 45.25 -19.33
N ALA A 296 5.04 44.12 -18.88
CA ALA A 296 6.13 44.12 -17.91
C ALA A 296 7.36 44.88 -18.43
N LEU A 297 7.82 44.60 -19.65
CA LEU A 297 8.99 45.27 -20.25
C LEU A 297 8.82 46.79 -20.42
N ARG A 298 7.59 47.25 -20.65
CA ARG A 298 7.25 48.67 -20.81
C ARG A 298 6.94 49.39 -19.48
N SER A 299 6.84 48.65 -18.38
CA SER A 299 6.46 49.23 -17.09
C SER A 299 7.56 50.16 -16.55
N PRO A 300 7.27 51.46 -16.35
CA PRO A 300 8.26 52.40 -15.79
C PRO A 300 8.56 52.14 -14.31
N ALA A 301 7.76 51.30 -13.64
CA ALA A 301 7.97 50.94 -12.24
C ALA A 301 9.13 49.95 -12.03
N ILE A 302 9.56 49.25 -13.09
CA ILE A 302 10.61 48.22 -12.99
C ILE A 302 11.97 48.83 -13.33
N LYS A 303 12.88 48.82 -12.35
CA LYS A 303 14.27 49.24 -12.53
C LYS A 303 15.12 48.06 -13.01
N TRP A 304 15.23 47.88 -14.32
CA TRP A 304 16.00 46.80 -14.94
C TRP A 304 17.50 46.85 -14.58
N ARG A 305 18.12 45.69 -14.41
CA ARG A 305 19.58 45.57 -14.39
C ARG A 305 20.02 45.53 -15.86
N ASN A 306 20.94 46.43 -16.23
CA ASN A 306 21.56 46.44 -17.55
C ASN A 306 22.48 45.24 -17.72
#